data_AF-A0A6I1H486-F1
#
_entry.id   AF-A0A6I1H486-F1
#
_cell.length_a   1.000
_cell.length_b   1.000
_cell.length_c   1.000
_cell.angle_alpha   90.00
_cell.angle_beta   90.00
_cell.angle_gamma   90.00
#
_symmetry.space_group_name_H-M   'P 1'
#
loop_
_entity.id
_entity.type
_entity.pdbx_description
1 polymer ?
#
loop_
_entity_poly.entity_id
_entity_poly.type
_entity_poly.pdbx_seq_one_letter_code
_entity_poly.pdbx_strand_id
1 'polypeptide(L)' 'MPLTLTFTDTDELLIAALHKRARAHGRSMEEEHRDILRNALRPLPKRPLDDILRSMPDVGLDTDFARRT' A
#
# COMPACT_ATOMS: atom_id res chain seq x y z
N MET A 1 3.95 -3.26 26.64
CA MET A 1 3.47 -1.88 26.86
C MET A 1 2.58 -1.49 25.70
N PRO A 2 1.36 -0.98 25.94
CA PRO A 2 0.52 -0.50 24.84
C PRO A 2 1.19 0.74 24.20
N LEU A 3 1.21 0.77 22.87
CA LEU A 3 1.61 1.95 22.10
C LEU A 3 0.35 2.73 21.75
N THR A 4 0.31 4.01 22.12
CA THR A 4 -0.82 4.91 21.83
C THR A 4 -0.39 5.91 20.77
N LEU A 5 -1.26 6.17 19.80
CA LEU A 5 -1.04 7.13 18.72
C LEU A 5 -2.14 8.20 18.78
N THR A 6 -1.73 9.47 18.80
CA THR A 6 -2.62 10.64 18.85
C THR A 6 -2.38 11.53 17.64
N PHE A 7 -3.46 12.01 17.02
CA PHE A 7 -3.40 12.97 15.92
C PHE A 7 -3.71 14.37 16.42
N THR A 8 -2.96 15.35 15.94
CA THR A 8 -3.27 16.78 16.07
C THR A 8 -3.69 17.32 14.70
N ASP A 9 -4.45 18.41 14.68
CA ASP A 9 -4.80 19.13 13.44
C ASP A 9 -5.59 18.28 12.41
N THR A 10 -6.60 17.54 12.90
CA THR A 10 -7.45 16.69 12.05
C THR A 10 -8.74 17.44 11.67
N ASP A 11 -9.09 17.42 10.38
CA ASP A 11 -10.31 18.06 9.86
C ASP A 11 -11.59 17.27 10.23
N GLU A 12 -12.69 17.98 10.51
CA GLU A 12 -13.98 17.39 10.86
C GLU A 12 -14.54 16.47 9.77
N LEU A 13 -14.33 16.81 8.50
CA LEU A 13 -14.76 16.01 7.36
C LEU A 13 -14.03 14.66 7.34
N LEU A 14 -12.75 14.64 7.72
CA LEU A 14 -11.96 13.40 7.81
C LEU A 14 -12.50 12.50 8.93
N ILE A 15 -12.82 13.07 10.10
CA ILE A 15 -13.40 12.32 11.23
C ILE A 15 -14.78 11.77 10.83
N ALA A 16 -15.62 12.58 10.19
CA ALA A 16 -16.95 12.16 9.72
C ALA A 16 -16.86 11.02 8.69
N ALA A 17 -15.92 11.11 7.75
CA ALA A 17 -15.67 10.06 6.76
C ALA A 17 -15.20 8.75 7.42
N LEU A 18 -14.29 8.82 8.38
CA LEU A 18 -13.80 7.67 9.14
C LEU A 18 -14.94 7.00 9.92
N HIS A 19 -15.77 7.79 10.61
CA HIS A 19 -16.91 7.30 11.36
C HIS A 19 -17.96 6.61 10.47
N LYS A 20 -18.28 7.22 9.31
CA LYS A 20 -19.19 6.62 8.33
C LYS A 20 -18.67 5.27 7.82
N ARG A 21 -17.37 5.19 7.52
CA ARG A 21 -16.71 3.97 7.05
C ARG A 21 -16.70 2.87 8.13
N ALA A 22 -16.35 3.23 9.37
CA ALA A 22 -16.38 2.31 10.50
C ALA A 22 -17.78 1.71 10.71
N ARG A 23 -18.83 2.54 10.65
CA ARG A 23 -20.24 2.08 10.71
C ARG A 23 -20.59 1.13 9.57
N ALA A 24 -20.17 1.43 8.34
CA ALA A 24 -20.42 0.57 7.19
C ALA A 24 -19.75 -0.80 7.33
N HIS A 25 -18.59 -0.88 7.98
CA HIS A 25 -17.87 -2.13 8.25
C HIS A 25 -18.31 -2.82 9.56
N GLY A 26 -19.22 -2.22 10.34
CA GLY A 26 -19.64 -2.75 11.64
C GLY A 26 -18.53 -2.77 12.69
N ARG A 27 -17.56 -1.84 12.60
CA ARG A 27 -16.37 -1.76 13.46
C ARG A 27 -16.35 -0.47 14.27
N SER A 28 -15.56 -0.45 15.34
CA SER A 28 -15.24 0.79 16.04
C SER A 28 -14.35 1.70 15.18
N MET A 29 -14.34 3.00 15.47
CA MET A 29 -13.43 3.95 14.78
C MET A 29 -11.96 3.58 14.99
N GLU A 30 -11.58 3.10 16.17
CA GLU A 30 -10.20 2.68 16.46
C GLU A 30 -9.80 1.46 15.63
N GLU A 31 -10.69 0.47 15.49
CA GLU A 31 -10.43 -0.70 14.65
C GLU A 31 -10.34 -0.34 13.17
N GLU A 32 -11.25 0.49 12.66
CA GLU A 32 -11.21 0.94 11.26
C GLU A 32 -9.95 1.74 10.98
N HIS A 33 -9.56 2.61 11.92
CA HIS A 33 -8.32 3.35 11.85
C HIS A 33 -7.10 2.43 11.78
N ARG A 34 -7.04 1.43 12.67
CA ARG A 34 -5.96 0.44 12.69
C ARG A 34 -5.91 -0.37 11.40
N ASP A 35 -7.06 -0.73 10.83
CA ASP A 35 -7.14 -1.46 9.57
C ASP A 35 -6.62 -0.61 8.38
N ILE A 36 -7.00 0.67 8.32
CA ILE A 36 -6.47 1.61 7.33
C ILE A 36 -4.95 1.72 7.44
N LEU A 37 -4.41 1.93 8.64
CA LEU A 37 -2.95 2.01 8.84
C LEU A 37 -2.25 0.71 8.47
N ARG A 38 -2.80 -0.44 8.86
CA ARG A 38 -2.23 -1.75 8.52
C ARG A 38 -2.18 -1.96 7.02
N ASN A 39 -3.22 -1.57 6.30
CA ASN A 39 -3.29 -1.71 4.85
C ASN A 39 -2.36 -0.71 4.14
N ALA A 40 -2.31 0.54 4.61
CA ALA A 40 -1.47 1.58 4.02
C ALA A 40 0.03 1.36 4.26
N LEU A 41 0.39 0.86 5.44
CA LEU A 41 1.78 0.59 5.82
C LEU A 41 2.20 -0.86 5.53
N ARG A 42 1.36 -1.64 4.85
CA ARG A 42 1.71 -3.00 4.47
C ARG A 42 2.93 -2.93 3.54
N PRO A 43 4.06 -3.55 3.90
CA PRO A 43 5.21 -3.55 3.00
C PRO A 43 4.79 -4.22 1.69
N LEU A 44 5.12 -3.56 0.57
CA LEU A 44 5.00 -4.20 -0.73
C LEU A 44 5.81 -5.49 -0.67
N PRO A 45 5.26 -6.65 -1.13
CA PRO A 45 6.02 -7.88 -1.14
C PRO A 45 7.31 -7.64 -1.92
N LYS A 46 8.45 -7.69 -1.21
CA LYS A 46 9.76 -7.62 -1.83
C LYS A 46 9.95 -8.96 -2.54
N ARG A 47 9.78 -8.98 -3.85
CA ARG A 47 10.29 -10.09 -4.67
C ARG A 47 11.81 -9.93 -4.71
N PRO A 48 12.58 -10.98 -4.39
CA PRO A 48 14.03 -10.89 -4.53
C PRO A 48 14.35 -10.67 -6.02
N LEU A 49 15.44 -9.94 -6.28
CA LEU A 49 15.79 -9.51 -7.63
C LEU A 49 15.90 -10.69 -8.59
N ASP A 50 16.40 -11.84 -8.12
CA ASP A 50 16.53 -13.05 -8.92
C ASP A 50 15.18 -13.64 -9.35
N ASP A 51 14.15 -13.62 -8.50
CA ASP A 51 12.80 -14.06 -8.87
C ASP A 51 12.19 -13.16 -9.94
N ILE A 52 12.50 -11.86 -9.91
CA ILE A 52 12.05 -10.92 -10.95
C ILE A 52 12.73 -11.25 -12.26
N LEU A 53 14.06 -11.39 -12.25
CA LEU A 53 14.86 -11.71 -13.45
C LEU A 53 14.46 -13.05 -14.08
N ARG A 54 14.21 -14.09 -13.27
CA ARG A 54 13.72 -15.39 -13.80
C ARG A 54 12.32 -15.31 -14.40
N SER A 55 11.50 -14.37 -13.95
CA SER A 55 10.15 -14.16 -14.49
C SER A 55 10.11 -13.24 -15.71
N MET A 56 11.23 -12.60 -16.07
CA MET A 56 11.28 -11.78 -17.28
C MET A 56 11.15 -12.68 -18.51
N PRO A 57 10.21 -12.39 -19.43
CA PRO A 57 10.13 -13.11 -20.70
C PRO A 57 11.38 -12.81 -21.54
N ASP A 58 11.70 -13.71 -22.46
CA ASP A 58 12.71 -13.43 -23.49
C ASP A 58 12.16 -12.33 -24.42
N VAL A 59 12.74 -11.13 -24.37
CA VAL A 59 12.22 -9.91 -25.03
C VAL A 59 12.82 -9.69 -26.43
N GLY A 60 13.53 -10.66 -26.99
CA GLY A 60 14.15 -10.57 -28.30
C GLY A 60 15.67 -10.43 -28.22
N LEU A 61 16.30 -10.20 -29.36
CA LEU A 61 17.75 -10.17 -29.46
C LEU A 61 18.26 -8.74 -29.35
N ASP A 62 19.46 -8.55 -28.80
CA ASP A 62 20.12 -7.23 -28.76
C ASP A 62 20.20 -6.56 -30.15
N THR A 63 20.18 -7.37 -31.23
CA THR A 63 20.11 -6.90 -32.62
C THR A 63 18.87 -6.09 -32.96
N ASP A 64 17.77 -6.29 -32.22
CA ASP A 64 16.51 -5.51 -32.39
C ASP A 64 16.73 -4.03 -32.04
N PHE A 65 17.76 -3.71 -31.24
CA PHE A 65 18.15 -2.36 -30.85
C PHE A 65 19.40 -1.86 -31.59
N ALA A 66 19.95 -2.63 -32.54
CA ALA A 66 21.10 -2.20 -33.31
C ALA A 66 20.74 -0.96 -34.16
N ARG A 67 21.49 0.13 -33.97
CA ARG A 67 21.34 1.32 -34.80
C ARG A 67 21.78 0.97 -36.22
N ARG A 68 20.86 1.12 -37.19
CA ARG A 68 21.22 1.14 -38.61
C ARG A 68 21.97 2.43 -38.89
N THR A 69 23.30 2.34 -38.90
CA THR A 69 24.21 3.34 -39.49
C THR A 69 24.28 3.16 -40.99
#